data_AF-A0A9X0UKG1-F1
#
_entry.id   AF-A0A9X0UKG1-F1
#
_cell.length_a   1.000
_cell.length_b   1.000
_cell.length_c   1.000
_cell.angle_alpha   90.00
_cell.angle_beta   90.00
_cell.angle_gamma   90.00
#
_symmetry.space_group_name_H-M   'P 1'
#
loop_
_entity.id
_entity.type
_entity.pdbx_description
1 polymer ?
#
loop_
_entity_poly.entity_id
_entity_poly.type
_entity_poly.pdbx_seq_one_letter_code
_entity_poly.pdbx_strand_id
1 'polypeptide(L)' 'MAAPSYVFTIARAAEMLGEDEEWLEELADQLEPEDGCLWIYDTEDRATLGFTARGIESLKELSLDQKQ' A
#
# COMPACT_ATOMS: atom_id res chain seq x y z
N MET A 1 11.90 14.24 -6.59
CA MET A 1 10.96 13.23 -7.14
C MET A 1 9.74 13.96 -7.67
N ALA A 2 9.15 13.49 -8.77
CA ALA A 2 7.87 14.03 -9.22
C ALA A 2 6.79 13.65 -8.20
N ALA A 3 5.86 14.57 -7.93
CA ALA A 3 4.72 14.25 -7.09
C ALA A 3 3.89 13.14 -7.78
N PRO A 4 3.48 12.08 -7.06
CA PRO A 4 2.66 11.03 -7.63
C PRO A 4 1.33 11.61 -8.10
N SER A 5 0.91 11.28 -9.32
CA SER A 5 -0.34 11.75 -9.92
C SER A 5 -1.52 10.80 -9.68
N TYR A 6 -1.25 9.61 -9.14
CA TYR A 6 -2.23 8.59 -8.82
C TYR A 6 -1.71 7.68 -7.71
N VAL A 7 -2.64 6.94 -7.12
CA VAL A 7 -2.41 5.93 -6.09
C VAL A 7 -3.25 4.69 -6.42
N PHE A 8 -2.83 3.52 -5.95
CA PHE A 8 -3.57 2.27 -6.01
C PHE A 8 -4.16 1.98 -4.63
N THR A 9 -5.43 1.63 -4.55
CA THR A 9 -6.03 1.19 -3.28
C THR A 9 -5.39 -0.13 -2.83
N ILE A 10 -5.53 -0.47 -1.55
CA ILE A 10 -5.03 -1.76 -1.03
C ILE A 10 -5.60 -2.97 -1.76
N ALA A 11 -6.89 -2.95 -2.10
CA ALA A 11 -7.50 -3.98 -2.93
C ALA A 11 -6.80 -4.10 -4.30
N ARG A 12 -6.43 -2.97 -4.92
CA ARG A 12 -5.69 -2.98 -6.17
C ARG A 12 -4.24 -3.45 -6.00
N ALA A 13 -3.61 -3.10 -4.90
CA ALA A 13 -2.26 -3.56 -4.55
C ALA A 13 -2.24 -5.08 -4.33
N ALA A 14 -3.22 -5.62 -3.61
CA ALA A 14 -3.44 -7.06 -3.41
C ALA A 14 -3.55 -7.81 -4.73
N GLU A 15 -4.39 -7.33 -5.66
CA GLU A 15 -4.49 -7.91 -7.02
C GLU A 15 -3.15 -7.87 -7.77
N MET A 16 -2.38 -6.78 -7.63
CA MET A 16 -1.12 -6.60 -8.34
C MET A 16 0.00 -7.49 -7.78
N LEU A 17 0.01 -7.72 -6.47
CA LEU A 17 1.02 -8.53 -5.78
C LEU A 17 0.63 -10.01 -5.69
N GLY A 18 -0.66 -10.34 -5.87
CA GLY A 18 -1.17 -11.69 -5.72
C GLY A 18 -1.25 -12.13 -4.25
N GLU A 19 -1.53 -11.19 -3.36
CA GLU A 19 -1.49 -11.35 -1.90
C GLU A 19 -2.82 -10.91 -1.28
N ASP A 20 -3.07 -11.31 -0.02
CA ASP A 20 -4.30 -10.96 0.69
C ASP A 20 -4.29 -9.51 1.23
N GLU A 21 -5.44 -8.83 1.18
CA GLU A 21 -5.57 -7.43 1.65
C GLU A 21 -5.22 -7.29 3.14
N GLU A 22 -5.74 -8.17 4.01
CA GLU A 22 -5.44 -8.15 5.45
C GLU A 22 -3.93 -8.27 5.72
N TRP A 23 -3.23 -9.11 4.96
CA TRP A 23 -1.79 -9.25 5.11
C TRP A 23 -1.03 -8.00 4.63
N LEU A 24 -1.49 -7.38 3.55
CA LEU A 24 -0.93 -6.11 3.09
C LEU A 24 -1.18 -4.95 4.07
N GLU A 25 -2.28 -4.96 4.83
CA GLU A 25 -2.53 -3.98 5.90
C GLU A 25 -1.45 -4.09 6.98
N GLU A 26 -1.16 -5.31 7.45
CA GLU A 26 -0.11 -5.56 8.45
C GLU A 26 1.29 -5.17 7.93
N LEU A 27 1.57 -5.36 6.65
CA LEU A 27 2.81 -4.89 6.03
C LEU A 27 2.85 -3.36 5.92
N ALA A 28 1.73 -2.74 5.56
CA ALA A 28 1.64 -1.29 5.38
C ALA A 28 1.80 -0.52 6.69
N ASP A 29 1.50 -1.12 7.84
CA ASP A 29 1.80 -0.55 9.17
C ASP A 29 3.29 -0.29 9.42
N GLN A 30 4.17 -0.91 8.63
CA GLN A 30 5.63 -0.69 8.69
C GLN A 30 6.10 0.44 7.74
N LEU A 31 5.22 0.97 6.89
CA LEU A 31 5.56 1.99 5.90
C LEU A 31 5.26 3.40 6.42
N GLU A 32 6.18 4.32 6.16
CA GLU A 32 5.95 5.75 6.41
C GLU A 32 5.31 6.42 5.17
N PRO A 33 4.71 7.62 5.31
CA PRO A 33 4.19 8.38 4.18
C PRO A 33 5.21 8.59 3.06
N GLU A 34 6.49 8.72 3.43
CA GLU A 34 7.63 8.85 2.54
C GLU A 34 7.80 7.63 1.65
N ASP A 35 7.46 6.42 2.12
CA ASP A 35 7.48 5.17 1.36
C ASP A 35 6.33 5.08 0.37
N GLY A 36 5.40 6.03 0.42
CA GLY A 36 4.29 6.13 -0.52
C GLY A 36 3.06 5.34 -0.09
N CYS A 37 2.91 5.10 1.22
CA CYS A 37 1.69 4.64 1.86
C CYS A 37 0.89 5.85 2.38
N LEU A 38 -0.41 5.89 2.14
CA LEU A 38 -1.28 6.95 2.66
C LEU A 38 -2.70 6.45 2.91
N TRP A 39 -3.41 7.13 3.81
CA TRP A 39 -4.84 6.91 4.03
C TRP A 39 -5.69 7.69 3.02
N ILE A 40 -6.64 7.00 2.42
CA ILE A 40 -7.72 7.58 1.61
C ILE A 40 -8.98 7.54 2.47
N TYR A 41 -9.50 8.71 2.82
CA TYR A 41 -10.76 8.86 3.54
C TYR A 41 -11.89 9.11 2.53
N ASP A 42 -12.92 8.27 2.58
CA ASP A 42 -14.14 8.38 1.81
C ASP A 42 -15.29 8.86 2.73
N THR A 43 -16.49 8.93 2.16
CA THR A 43 -17.74 9.16 2.85
C THR A 43 -18.15 7.98 3.73
N GLU A 44 -19.14 8.19 4.61
CA GLU A 44 -19.69 7.16 5.51
C GLU A 44 -18.62 6.49 6.40
N ASP A 45 -17.64 7.26 6.87
CA ASP A 45 -16.55 6.80 7.75
C ASP A 45 -15.70 5.66 7.16
N ARG A 46 -15.72 5.49 5.84
CA ARG A 46 -14.88 4.51 5.16
C ARG A 46 -13.51 5.11 4.93
N ALA A 47 -12.48 4.34 5.28
CA ALA A 47 -11.10 4.66 4.93
C ALA A 47 -10.44 3.42 4.34
N THR A 48 -9.51 3.63 3.43
CA THR A 48 -8.72 2.56 2.83
C THR A 48 -7.29 3.04 2.63
N LEU A 49 -6.35 2.10 2.54
CA LEU A 49 -4.96 2.43 2.23
C LEU A 49 -4.78 2.65 0.73
N GLY A 50 -3.93 3.62 0.42
CA GLY A 50 -3.51 3.97 -0.92
C GLY A 50 -1.98 3.90 -1.03
N PHE A 51 -1.52 3.38 -2.15
CA PHE A 51 -0.10 3.18 -2.44
C PHE A 51 0.28 3.88 -3.73
N THR A 52 1.34 4.67 -3.69
CA THR A 52 1.98 5.17 -4.91
C THR A 52 2.69 4.02 -5.63
N ALA A 53 3.17 4.25 -6.86
CA ALA A 53 4.02 3.26 -7.54
C ALA A 53 5.25 2.85 -6.70
N ARG A 54 5.85 3.81 -5.97
CA ARG A 54 6.92 3.50 -5.00
C ARG A 54 6.41 2.64 -3.84
N GLY A 55 5.24 2.97 -3.30
CA GLY A 55 4.63 2.21 -2.20
C GLY A 55 4.38 0.75 -2.54
N ILE A 56 4.00 0.46 -3.79
CA ILE A 56 3.88 -0.92 -4.28
C ILE A 56 5.24 -1.64 -4.28
N GLU A 57 6.30 -0.98 -4.74
CA GLU A 57 7.64 -1.58 -4.69
C GLU A 57 8.11 -1.79 -3.24
N SER A 58 7.85 -0.83 -2.34
CA SER A 58 8.16 -0.98 -0.91
C SER A 58 7.40 -2.14 -0.26
N LEU A 59 6.10 -2.30 -0.55
CA LEU A 59 5.33 -3.47 -0.10
C LEU A 59 5.94 -4.77 -0.62
N LYS A 60 6.35 -4.80 -1.89
CA LYS A 60 6.97 -5.97 -2.50
C LYS A 60 8.31 -6.31 -1.83
N GLU A 61 9.14 -5.34 -1.51
CA GLU A 61 10.39 -5.55 -0.77
C GLU A 61 10.12 -6.13 0.62
N LEU A 62 9.22 -5.52 1.40
CA LEU A 62 8.83 -6.04 2.71
C LEU A 62 8.22 -7.46 2.64
N SER A 63 7.42 -7.72 1.61
CA SER A 63 6.79 -9.03 1.37
C SER A 63 7.83 -10.15 1.18
N LEU A 64 8.98 -9.81 0.58
CA LEU A 64 10.09 -10.75 0.37
C LEU A 64 10.89 -11.00 1.64
N ASP A 65 11.12 -9.95 2.44
CA ASP A 65 11.84 -10.04 3.71
C ASP A 65 11.06 -10.85 4.76
N GLN A 66 9.74 -10.73 4.81
CA GLN A 66 8.88 -11.45 5.76
C GLN A 66 8.64 -12.93 5.38
N LYS A 67 8.90 -13.30 4.12
CA LYS A 67 8.76 -14.68 3.61
C LYS A 67 10.06 -15.50 3.69
N GLN A 68 11.15 -14.96 4.24
CA GLN A 68 12.41 -15.67 4.52
C GLN A 68 12.38 -16.41 5.87
#